data_AF-A0A6B2GC83-F1
#
_entry.id   AF-A0A6B2GC83-F1
#
_cell.length_a   1.000
_cell.length_b   1.000
_cell.length_c   1.000
_cell.angle_alpha   90.00
_cell.angle_beta   90.00
_cell.angle_gamma   90.00
#
_symmetry.space_group_name_H-M   'P 1'
#
loop_
_entity.id
_entity.type
_entity.pdbx_description
1 polymer ?
#
loop_
_entity_poly.entity_id
_entity_poly.type
_entity_poly.pdbx_seq_one_letter_code
_entity_poly.pdbx_strand_id
1 'polypeptide(L)'
;AAFLHLTFNAILKSGLFFQVGQMIRINGGNKTEIRGYFYQNPIGGLILLFGSIGIMAMPPSGLFISELLIFKELMLQKHWIIVLLILFALIVIFYVLLRAIFKMLFYPPNPNNLSNLKGKPIEYVLQIFLLGVSIYFGIFQNQFLFDLIQAAIK
;
A
#
# COMPACT_ATOMS: atom_id res chain seq x y z
N ALA A 1 13.95 11.90 -7.61
CA ALA A 1 13.53 10.49 -7.43
C ALA A 1 13.26 10.13 -5.96
N ALA A 2 14.26 10.24 -5.07
CA ALA A 2 14.11 9.84 -3.65
C ALA A 2 13.02 10.60 -2.88
N PHE A 3 12.92 11.94 -3.04
CA PHE A 3 11.88 12.74 -2.38
C PHE A 3 10.46 12.35 -2.83
N LEU A 4 10.23 12.20 -4.13
CA LEU A 4 8.95 11.75 -4.68
C LEU A 4 8.58 10.36 -4.17
N HIS A 5 9.54 9.42 -4.17
CA HIS A 5 9.36 8.08 -3.64
C HIS A 5 8.97 8.11 -2.15
N LEU A 6 9.65 8.94 -1.34
CA LEU A 6 9.33 9.13 0.08
C LEU A 6 7.93 9.68 0.29
N THR A 7 7.53 10.73 -0.45
CA THR A 7 6.20 11.33 -0.33
C THR A 7 5.10 10.34 -0.69
N PHE A 8 5.24 9.59 -1.79
CA PHE A 8 4.24 8.60 -2.19
C PHE A 8 4.15 7.43 -1.22
N ASN A 9 5.29 6.94 -0.74
CA ASN A 9 5.32 5.88 0.25
C ASN A 9 4.67 6.32 1.58
N ALA A 10 4.89 7.57 1.99
CA ALA A 10 4.26 8.13 3.20
C ALA A 10 2.73 8.23 3.06
N ILE A 11 2.23 8.72 1.92
CA ILE A 11 0.78 8.83 1.66
C ILE A 11 0.14 7.44 1.65
N LEU A 12 0.70 6.47 0.93
CA LEU A 12 0.18 5.09 0.89
C LEU A 12 0.16 4.44 2.27
N LYS A 13 1.27 4.53 3.01
CA LYS A 13 1.35 4.00 4.38
C LYS A 13 0.30 4.65 5.27
N SER A 14 0.13 5.98 5.21
CA SER A 14 -0.86 6.68 6.03
C SER A 14 -2.29 6.19 5.78
N GLY A 15 -2.68 6.01 4.52
CA GLY A 15 -3.99 5.47 4.15
C GLY A 15 -4.20 4.03 4.62
N LEU A 16 -3.17 3.20 4.48
CA LEU A 16 -3.20 1.81 4.98
C LEU A 16 -3.26 1.73 6.49
N PHE A 17 -2.50 2.56 7.23
CA PHE A 17 -2.57 2.60 8.70
C PHE A 17 -3.95 3.04 9.19
N PHE A 18 -4.56 4.02 8.51
CA PHE A 18 -5.92 4.44 8.84
C PHE A 18 -6.94 3.31 8.58
N GLN A 19 -6.78 2.56 7.48
CA GLN A 19 -7.62 1.40 7.18
C GLN A 19 -7.45 0.24 8.15
N VAL A 20 -6.21 -0.06 8.55
CA VAL A 20 -5.91 -1.07 9.59
C VAL A 20 -6.48 -0.65 10.95
N GLY A 21 -6.41 0.64 11.29
CA GLY A 21 -7.02 1.17 12.52
C GLY A 21 -8.54 0.98 12.55
N GLN A 22 -9.22 1.29 11.44
CA GLN A 22 -10.64 0.99 11.27
C GLN A 22 -10.94 -0.51 11.40
N MET A 23 -10.14 -1.35 10.74
CA MET A 23 -10.28 -2.80 10.78
C MET A 23 -10.15 -3.36 12.20
N ILE A 24 -9.15 -2.92 12.98
CA ILE A 24 -8.98 -3.31 14.39
C ILE A 24 -10.19 -2.90 15.22
N ARG A 25 -10.71 -1.69 15.01
CA ARG A 25 -11.90 -1.20 15.74
C ARG A 25 -13.15 -2.01 15.41
N ILE A 26 -13.35 -2.34 14.13
CA ILE A 26 -14.45 -3.21 13.66
C ILE A 26 -14.27 -4.63 14.19
N ASN A 27 -13.05 -5.12 14.40
CA ASN A 27 -12.79 -6.41 15.03
C ASN A 27 -12.81 -6.37 16.58
N GLY A 28 -13.45 -5.36 17.18
CA GLY A 28 -13.59 -5.25 18.64
C GLY A 28 -12.29 -4.90 19.39
N GLY A 29 -11.29 -4.33 18.71
CA GLY A 29 -10.01 -3.93 19.30
C GLY A 29 -8.94 -5.03 19.33
N ASN A 30 -9.27 -6.25 18.90
CA ASN A 30 -8.33 -7.36 18.90
C ASN A 30 -7.40 -7.32 17.66
N LYS A 31 -6.09 -7.28 17.92
CA LYS A 31 -5.02 -7.19 16.91
C LYS A 31 -4.42 -8.54 16.52
N THR A 32 -4.61 -9.59 17.32
CA THR A 32 -3.82 -10.82 17.20
C THR A 32 -4.38 -11.79 16.15
N GLU A 33 -5.68 -11.71 15.85
CA GLU A 33 -6.33 -12.60 14.88
C GLU A 33 -7.45 -11.91 14.08
N ILE A 34 -7.06 -11.01 13.17
CA ILE A 34 -8.01 -10.42 12.22
C ILE A 34 -8.13 -11.33 11.01
N ARG A 35 -9.33 -11.86 10.77
CA ARG A 35 -9.67 -12.76 9.66
C ARG A 35 -11.09 -12.45 9.18
N GLY A 36 -11.37 -12.71 7.91
CA GLY A 36 -12.70 -12.58 7.34
C GLY A 36 -13.21 -11.14 7.27
N TYR A 37 -12.32 -10.16 7.13
CA TYR A 37 -12.70 -8.75 7.08
C TYR A 37 -13.64 -8.43 5.90
N PHE A 38 -13.53 -9.17 4.80
CA PHE A 38 -14.44 -9.04 3.64
C PHE A 38 -15.90 -9.36 3.98
N TYR A 39 -16.12 -10.29 4.93
CA TYR A 39 -17.47 -10.66 5.40
C TYR A 39 -18.07 -9.58 6.30
N GLN A 40 -17.26 -8.87 7.10
CA GLN A 40 -17.73 -7.83 8.00
C GLN A 40 -17.90 -6.47 7.29
N ASN A 41 -16.97 -6.13 6.39
CA ASN A 41 -16.91 -4.84 5.73
C ASN A 41 -16.29 -4.96 4.33
N PRO A 42 -17.11 -5.22 3.29
CA PRO A 42 -16.60 -5.46 1.93
C PRO A 42 -15.95 -4.21 1.33
N ILE A 43 -16.48 -3.01 1.62
CA ILE A 43 -15.94 -1.74 1.11
C ILE A 43 -14.54 -1.50 1.71
N GLY A 44 -14.42 -1.65 3.04
CA GLY A 44 -13.11 -1.58 3.71
C GLY A 44 -12.14 -2.65 3.18
N GLY A 45 -12.64 -3.86 2.91
CA GLY A 45 -11.85 -4.94 2.34
C GLY A 45 -11.24 -4.58 0.98
N LEU A 46 -12.05 -3.98 0.09
CA LEU A 46 -11.58 -3.48 -1.20
C LEU A 46 -10.54 -2.37 -1.05
N ILE A 47 -10.78 -1.40 -0.16
CA ILE A 47 -9.82 -0.32 0.13
C ILE A 47 -8.49 -0.90 0.63
N LEU A 48 -8.51 -1.86 1.55
CA LEU A 48 -7.29 -2.51 2.04
C LEU A 48 -6.56 -3.25 0.91
N LEU A 49 -7.30 -3.96 0.05
CA LEU A 49 -6.74 -4.71 -1.07
C LEU A 49 -6.08 -3.78 -2.09
N PHE A 50 -6.79 -2.76 -2.57
CA PHE A 50 -6.24 -1.79 -3.53
C PHE A 50 -5.08 -0.98 -2.96
N GLY A 51 -5.16 -0.54 -1.70
CA GLY A 51 -4.08 0.18 -1.04
C GLY A 51 -2.83 -0.68 -0.90
N SER A 52 -3.02 -1.97 -0.68
CA SER A 52 -1.93 -2.94 -0.57
C SER A 52 -1.29 -3.27 -1.92
N ILE A 53 -2.07 -3.36 -3.00
CA ILE A 53 -1.53 -3.45 -4.36
C ILE A 53 -0.68 -2.21 -4.67
N GLY A 54 -1.13 -1.03 -4.21
CA GLY A 54 -0.38 0.22 -4.32
C GLY A 54 1.00 0.17 -3.65
N ILE A 55 1.07 -0.31 -2.41
CA ILE A 55 2.32 -0.39 -1.65
C ILE A 55 3.25 -1.53 -2.14
N MET A 56 2.69 -2.57 -2.76
CA MET A 56 3.44 -3.68 -3.36
C MET A 56 4.16 -3.33 -4.66
N ALA A 57 4.13 -2.06 -5.08
CA ALA A 57 4.76 -1.60 -6.32
C ALA A 57 4.31 -2.43 -7.55
N MET A 58 3.02 -2.79 -7.63
CA MET A 58 2.47 -3.44 -8.82
C MET A 58 2.27 -2.45 -9.98
N PRO A 59 2.10 -2.90 -11.24
CA PRO A 59 2.02 -2.04 -12.44
C PRO A 59 1.10 -0.80 -12.39
N PRO A 60 0.00 -0.73 -11.59
CA PRO A 60 -0.76 0.52 -11.42
C PRO A 60 -0.16 1.52 -10.41
N SER A 61 0.98 1.23 -9.76
CA SER A 61 1.59 2.02 -8.69
C SER A 61 2.80 2.82 -9.18
N GLY A 62 2.87 4.11 -8.81
CA GLY A 62 4.04 4.96 -9.10
C GLY A 62 5.34 4.52 -8.41
N LEU A 63 5.26 3.66 -7.38
CA LEU A 63 6.44 3.06 -6.75
C LEU A 63 7.14 2.08 -7.70
N PHE A 64 6.38 1.39 -8.57
CA PHE A 64 6.90 0.44 -9.55
C PHE A 64 7.89 1.09 -10.52
N ILE A 65 7.54 2.28 -11.04
CA ILE A 65 8.38 3.02 -11.98
C ILE A 65 9.71 3.41 -11.31
N SER A 66 9.66 3.81 -10.03
CA SER A 66 10.86 4.16 -9.28
C SER A 66 11.79 2.95 -9.08
N GLU A 67 11.24 1.79 -8.72
CA GLU A 67 12.01 0.56 -8.54
C GLU A 67 12.60 0.05 -9.87
N LEU A 68 11.82 0.11 -10.96
CA LEU A 68 12.30 -0.24 -12.30
C LEU A 68 13.45 0.65 -12.76
N LEU A 69 13.39 1.96 -12.51
CA LEU A 69 14.46 2.88 -12.85
C LEU A 69 15.74 2.56 -12.08
N ILE A 70 15.64 2.31 -10.76
CA ILE A 70 16.77 1.89 -9.93
C ILE A 70 17.37 0.59 -10.47
N PHE A 71 16.53 -0.38 -10.81
CA PHE A 71 16.96 -1.67 -11.35
C PHE A 71 17.67 -1.54 -12.70
N LYS A 72 17.15 -0.67 -13.58
CA LYS A 72 17.75 -0.36 -14.88
C LYS A 72 19.16 0.24 -14.70
N GLU A 73 19.32 1.20 -13.81
CA GLU A 73 20.63 1.82 -13.52
C GLU A 73 21.64 0.80 -12.97
N LEU A 74 21.20 -0.07 -12.05
CA LEU A 74 22.03 -1.14 -11.49
C LEU A 74 22.49 -2.17 -12.54
N MET A 75 21.63 -2.49 -13.50
CA MET A 75 22.00 -3.36 -14.62
C MET A 75 23.02 -2.72 -15.55
N LEU A 76 22.87 -1.42 -15.84
CA LEU A 76 23.82 -0.67 -16.68
C LEU A 76 25.22 -0.61 -16.06
N GLN A 77 25.30 -0.51 -14.73
CA GLN A 77 26.56 -0.49 -13.99
C GLN A 77 27.16 -1.90 -13.71
N LYS A 78 26.56 -2.97 -14.25
CA LYS A 78 27.02 -4.38 -14.10
C LYS A 78 27.09 -4.88 -12.65
N HIS A 79 26.32 -4.32 -11.72
CA HIS A 79 26.30 -4.73 -10.32
C HIS A 79 25.35 -5.91 -10.05
N TRP A 80 25.59 -7.06 -10.70
CA TRP A 80 24.69 -8.23 -10.69
C TRP A 80 24.36 -8.79 -9.29
N ILE A 81 25.30 -8.72 -8.35
CA ILE A 81 25.11 -9.21 -6.97
C ILE A 81 24.06 -8.35 -6.24
N ILE A 82 24.13 -7.03 -6.42
CA ILE A 82 23.21 -6.08 -5.79
C ILE A 82 21.81 -6.23 -6.40
N VAL A 83 21.74 -6.41 -7.72
CA VAL A 83 20.50 -6.71 -8.44
C VAL A 83 19.81 -7.95 -7.88
N LEU A 84 20.55 -9.05 -7.70
CA LEU A 84 20.00 -10.30 -7.15
C LEU A 84 19.46 -10.11 -5.72
N LEU A 85 20.21 -9.39 -4.87
CA LEU A 85 19.82 -9.14 -3.49
C LEU A 85 18.53 -8.32 -3.41
N ILE A 86 18.43 -7.24 -4.20
CA ILE A 86 17.23 -6.39 -4.24
C ILE A 86 16.02 -7.18 -4.75
N LEU A 87 16.20 -7.97 -5.82
CA LEU A 87 15.12 -8.79 -6.37
C LEU A 87 14.61 -9.81 -5.34
N PHE A 88 15.54 -10.48 -4.63
CA PHE A 88 15.19 -11.43 -3.59
C PHE A 88 14.43 -10.75 -2.44
N ALA A 89 14.90 -9.59 -1.96
CA ALA A 89 14.21 -8.82 -0.94
C ALA A 89 12.79 -8.42 -1.39
N LEU A 90 12.63 -7.99 -2.64
CA LEU A 90 11.34 -7.60 -3.20
C LEU A 90 10.35 -8.77 -3.22
N ILE A 91 10.80 -9.95 -3.66
CA ILE A 91 9.98 -11.18 -3.67
C ILE A 91 9.54 -11.55 -2.26
N VAL A 92 10.44 -11.49 -1.28
CA VAL A 92 10.13 -11.81 0.13
C VAL A 92 9.09 -10.84 0.69
N ILE A 93 9.29 -9.53 0.50
CA ILE A 93 8.35 -8.50 0.96
C ILE A 93 6.98 -8.69 0.30
N PHE A 94 6.95 -8.91 -1.00
CA PHE A 94 5.72 -9.16 -1.75
C PHE A 94 4.98 -10.38 -1.21
N TYR A 95 5.67 -11.51 -1.03
CA TYR A 95 5.08 -12.74 -0.51
C TYR A 95 4.52 -12.58 0.91
N VAL A 96 5.28 -11.98 1.82
CA VAL A 96 4.86 -11.78 3.21
C VAL A 96 3.64 -10.87 3.31
N LEU A 97 3.65 -9.75 2.59
CA LEU A 97 2.51 -8.83 2.56
C LEU A 97 1.29 -9.50 1.96
N LEU A 98 1.42 -10.16 0.81
CA LEU A 98 0.30 -10.80 0.12
C LEU A 98 -0.34 -11.86 1.01
N ARG A 99 0.47 -12.71 1.64
CA ARG A 99 -0.01 -13.72 2.60
C ARG A 99 -0.76 -13.07 3.77
N ALA A 100 -0.25 -11.97 4.33
CA ALA A 100 -0.91 -11.27 5.43
C ALA A 100 -2.27 -10.69 5.02
N ILE A 101 -2.34 -10.02 3.88
CA ILE A 101 -3.56 -9.37 3.36
C ILE A 101 -4.62 -10.41 3.01
N PHE A 102 -4.24 -11.49 2.31
CA PHE A 102 -5.17 -12.57 1.98
C PHE A 102 -5.69 -13.27 3.23
N LYS A 103 -4.84 -13.48 4.25
CA LYS A 103 -5.26 -14.01 5.54
C LYS A 103 -6.27 -13.10 6.24
N MET A 104 -6.06 -11.79 6.22
CA MET A 104 -6.98 -10.84 6.85
C MET A 104 -8.33 -10.73 6.11
N LEU A 105 -8.31 -10.77 4.78
CA LEU A 105 -9.50 -10.58 3.94
C LEU A 105 -10.36 -11.85 3.82
N PHE A 106 -9.75 -12.98 3.45
CA PHE A 106 -10.47 -14.13 2.91
C PHE A 106 -10.57 -15.35 3.84
N TYR A 107 -9.76 -15.44 4.90
CA TYR A 107 -9.89 -16.55 5.84
C TYR A 107 -11.25 -16.52 6.54
N PRO A 108 -11.79 -17.68 6.95
CA PRO A 108 -13.07 -17.73 7.64
C PRO A 108 -13.03 -16.86 8.91
N PRO A 109 -14.07 -16.05 9.16
CA PRO A 109 -14.14 -15.22 10.34
C PRO A 109 -14.20 -16.09 11.59
N ASN A 110 -13.56 -15.65 12.67
CA ASN A 110 -13.71 -16.32 13.96
C ASN A 110 -15.11 -15.98 14.51
N PRO A 111 -15.99 -16.96 14.77
CA PRO A 111 -17.36 -16.72 15.22
C PRO A 111 -17.43 -15.91 16.52
N ASN A 112 -16.38 -15.96 17.35
CA ASN A 112 -16.32 -15.23 18.63
C ASN A 112 -15.93 -13.75 18.48
N ASN A 113 -15.43 -13.31 17.32
CA ASN A 113 -14.96 -11.95 17.06
C ASN A 113 -15.83 -11.17 16.05
N LEU A 114 -17.04 -11.66 15.77
CA LEU A 114 -17.99 -10.94 14.92
C LEU A 114 -18.59 -9.77 15.69
N SER A 115 -18.05 -8.58 15.50
CA SER A 115 -18.66 -7.36 16.03
C SER A 115 -19.64 -6.77 15.01
N ASN A 116 -20.73 -6.17 15.50
CA ASN A 116 -21.70 -5.44 14.68
C ASN A 116 -21.27 -3.99 14.38
N LEU A 117 -20.04 -3.61 14.73
CA LEU A 117 -19.54 -2.25 14.50
C LEU A 117 -19.27 -2.04 13.00
N LYS A 118 -19.99 -1.10 12.40
CA LYS A 118 -19.78 -0.69 11.01
C LYS A 118 -18.83 0.50 10.93
N GLY A 119 -18.05 0.59 9.85
CA GLY A 119 -17.25 1.78 9.56
C GLY A 119 -18.15 2.99 9.30
N LYS A 120 -17.67 4.20 9.65
CA LYS A 120 -18.45 5.42 9.41
C LYS A 120 -18.33 5.80 7.93
N PRO A 121 -19.40 6.30 7.28
CA PRO A 121 -19.38 6.74 5.88
C PRO A 121 -18.22 7.69 5.56
N ILE A 122 -17.95 8.64 6.47
CA ILE A 122 -16.91 9.65 6.31
C ILE A 122 -15.50 9.05 6.24
N GLU A 123 -15.25 7.94 6.93
CA GLU A 123 -13.93 7.34 6.97
C GLU A 123 -13.63 6.58 5.67
N TYR A 124 -14.65 5.98 5.05
CA TYR A 124 -14.52 5.39 3.71
C TYR A 124 -14.24 6.46 2.65
N VAL A 125 -14.92 7.61 2.72
CA VAL A 125 -14.68 8.73 1.79
C VAL A 125 -13.24 9.22 1.91
N LEU A 126 -12.75 9.42 3.14
CA LEU A 126 -11.37 9.84 3.38
C LEU A 126 -10.36 8.81 2.86
N GLN A 127 -10.62 7.52 3.05
CA GLN A 127 -9.75 6.45 2.57
C GLN A 127 -9.73 6.36 1.05
N ILE A 128 -10.90 6.38 0.42
CA ILE A 128 -11.01 6.39 -1.04
C ILE A 128 -10.33 7.62 -1.61
N PHE A 129 -10.46 8.78 -0.94
CA PHE A 129 -9.73 9.98 -1.32
C PHE A 129 -8.22 9.79 -1.21
N LEU A 130 -7.69 9.30 -0.08
CA LEU A 130 -6.24 9.05 0.10
C LEU A 130 -5.69 8.04 -0.91
N LEU A 131 -6.42 6.96 -1.16
CA LEU A 131 -6.05 5.91 -2.10
C LEU A 131 -6.13 6.41 -3.55
N GLY A 132 -7.19 7.16 -3.87
CA GLY A 132 -7.40 7.79 -5.17
C GLY A 132 -6.34 8.83 -5.49
N VAL A 133 -6.00 9.69 -4.52
CA VAL A 133 -4.87 10.63 -4.61
C VAL A 133 -3.58 9.85 -4.85
N SER A 134 -3.32 8.78 -4.09
CA SER A 134 -2.09 8.02 -4.29
C SER A 134 -2.00 7.35 -5.67
N ILE A 135 -3.09 6.79 -6.18
CA ILE A 135 -3.11 6.16 -7.51
C ILE A 135 -3.00 7.23 -8.59
N TYR A 136 -3.75 8.33 -8.48
CA TYR A 136 -3.71 9.45 -9.41
C TYR A 136 -2.29 10.02 -9.50
N PHE A 137 -1.67 10.38 -8.37
CA PHE A 137 -0.31 10.90 -8.38
C PHE A 137 0.74 9.86 -8.79
N GLY A 138 0.48 8.57 -8.54
CA GLY A 138 1.35 7.47 -8.98
C GLY A 138 1.35 7.26 -10.50
N ILE A 139 0.17 7.29 -11.12
CA ILE A 139 0.00 7.16 -12.59
C ILE A 139 0.50 8.42 -13.29
N PHE A 140 0.12 9.58 -12.78
CA PHE A 140 0.47 10.85 -13.42
C PHE A 140 1.90 11.31 -13.14
N GLN A 141 2.69 10.56 -12.35
CA GLN A 141 4.07 10.85 -11.93
C GLN A 141 4.48 12.29 -12.24
N ASN A 142 3.84 13.22 -11.52
CA ASN A 142 3.61 14.55 -12.06
C ASN A 142 4.95 15.28 -12.25
N GLN A 143 5.30 15.59 -13.51
CA GLN A 143 6.46 16.43 -13.87
C GLN A 143 6.47 17.72 -13.03
N PHE A 144 5.30 18.26 -12.67
CA PHE A 144 5.12 19.42 -11.81
C PHE A 144 5.82 19.33 -10.43
N LEU A 145 5.80 18.16 -9.77
CA LEU A 145 6.50 17.99 -8.49
C LEU A 145 8.02 17.86 -8.70
N PHE A 146 8.43 17.26 -9.81
CA PHE A 146 9.84 17.20 -10.20
C PHE A 146 10.38 18.62 -10.45
N ASP A 147 9.60 19.44 -11.16
CA ASP A 147 9.92 20.84 -11.47
C ASP A 147 9.97 21.72 -10.21
N LEU A 148 9.02 21.58 -9.28
CA LEU A 148 9.04 22.29 -7.99
C LEU A 148 10.23 21.90 -7.11
N ILE A 149 10.58 20.62 -7.07
CA ILE A 149 11.73 20.14 -6.29
C ILE A 149 13.04 20.62 -6.94
N GLN A 150 13.13 20.60 -8.28
CA GLN A 150 14.31 21.07 -9.00
C GLN A 150 14.47 22.60 -8.89
N ALA A 151 13.36 23.34 -8.77
CA ALA A 151 13.37 24.78 -8.48
C ALA A 151 13.78 25.09 -7.03
N ALA A 152 13.55 24.20 -6.07
CA ALA A 152 13.93 24.39 -4.67
C ALA A 152 15.38 23.96 -4.33
N ILE A 153 16.00 23.15 -5.20
CA ILE A 153 17.40 22.69 -5.06
C ILE A 153 18.38 23.62 -5.81
N LYS A 154 17.88 24.51 -6.66
CA LYS A 154 18.63 25.60 -7.29
C LYS A 154 18.68 26.83 -6.38
#